data_AF-A0A1G6EQV0-F1
#
_entry.id   AF-A0A1G6EQV0-F1
#
_cell.length_a   1.000
_cell.length_b   1.000
_cell.length_c   1.000
_cell.angle_alpha   90.00
_cell.angle_beta   90.00
_cell.angle_gamma   90.00
#
_symmetry.space_group_name_H-M   'P 1'
#
loop_
_entity.id
_entity.type
_entity.pdbx_description
1 polymer ?
#
loop_
_entity_poly.entity_id
_entity_poly.type
_entity_poly.pdbx_seq_one_letter_code
_entity_poly.pdbx_strand_id
1 'polypeptide(L)'
;RMAGHIFTGSDVRWESPAGLSVVWAEENTRASIWDAMHRKETYATSGVRIKLRFFGGWDYQDGILAEQDWVKQAYAGGATMGSDLPSKPGEAKAPSFVVWAVKDPTAANLDRIQVVKGWTKDGQSFEKIYDVVWSGDRKPNFATGEVPAIESTVDLEKATYSDTVGATELKTVWTDPDFDPSQHAFYYARALEIPTPRWSTIQARQLGIEPPGVVPATQQERAWSSPIWYTPTTELREAATPGLTVADLTRNGAKALTEDELKTLIVGKAIWVRNNVTGEDMKVRYDEDGSAAILHVGRDALLPSLFGDLPQRSYQTTAANYDISGGKIITYISGTPITMAVYKSTASQGGNTPREQPTYFGARSNEFGHANYEILLKGPENLVELPKTDDIPDDEQSKYLNTPEKE
;
A
#
# COMPACT_ATOMS: atom_id res chain seq x y z
N ARG A 1 -25.03 15.94 16.92
CA ARG A 1 -23.75 15.36 16.47
C ARG A 1 -23.32 14.22 17.38
N MET A 2 -23.10 14.46 18.69
CA MET A 2 -22.67 13.41 19.64
C MET A 2 -23.68 12.27 19.87
N ALA A 3 -24.98 12.50 19.66
CA ALA A 3 -26.04 11.50 19.81
C ALA A 3 -26.04 10.39 18.74
N GLY A 4 -25.10 10.39 17.77
CA GLY A 4 -25.01 9.35 16.74
C GLY A 4 -26.11 9.41 15.68
N HIS A 5 -26.69 10.60 15.45
CA HIS A 5 -27.64 10.77 14.36
C HIS A 5 -26.95 10.52 13.02
N ILE A 6 -27.57 9.66 12.21
CA ILE A 6 -27.16 9.42 10.83
C ILE A 6 -27.62 10.61 9.99
N PHE A 7 -26.67 11.36 9.45
CA PHE A 7 -26.93 12.45 8.52
C PHE A 7 -26.35 12.03 7.16
N THR A 8 -27.14 12.13 6.08
CA THR A 8 -26.72 11.70 4.72
C THR A 8 -26.20 10.25 4.60
N GLY A 9 -26.62 9.36 5.51
CA GLY A 9 -26.23 7.94 5.48
C GLY A 9 -24.96 7.59 6.25
N SER A 10 -24.29 8.56 6.87
CA SER A 10 -23.12 8.36 7.75
C SER A 10 -23.44 8.82 9.17
N ASP A 11 -22.88 8.10 10.17
CA ASP A 11 -22.82 8.64 11.53
C ASP A 11 -21.70 9.70 11.56
N VAL A 12 -22.10 10.95 11.79
CA VAL A 12 -21.23 12.14 11.80
C VAL A 12 -20.05 12.00 12.76
N ARG A 13 -20.15 11.12 13.77
CA ARG A 13 -19.03 10.85 14.68
C ARG A 13 -17.85 10.23 13.94
N TRP A 14 -18.01 9.54 12.82
CA TRP A 14 -16.90 9.00 12.02
C TRP A 14 -16.21 10.04 11.15
N GLU A 15 -16.79 11.21 11.00
CA GLU A 15 -16.26 12.27 10.15
C GLU A 15 -15.29 13.17 10.92
N SER A 16 -14.35 13.80 10.22
CA SER A 16 -13.48 14.86 10.76
C SER A 16 -13.90 16.21 10.19
N PRO A 17 -13.76 17.32 10.94
CA PRO A 17 -13.97 18.66 10.38
C PRO A 17 -13.04 18.87 9.18
N ALA A 18 -13.60 19.33 8.06
CA ALA A 18 -13.03 19.24 6.71
C ALA A 18 -11.55 19.64 6.57
N GLY A 19 -10.85 18.97 5.65
CA GLY A 19 -9.46 19.26 5.29
C GLY A 19 -9.28 20.56 4.51
N LEU A 20 -8.06 21.10 4.53
CA LEU A 20 -7.67 22.28 3.75
C LEU A 20 -6.99 21.85 2.45
N SER A 21 -7.23 22.60 1.37
CA SER A 21 -6.42 22.54 0.15
C SER A 21 -5.47 23.73 0.12
N VAL A 22 -4.20 23.48 -0.17
CA VAL A 22 -3.16 24.49 -0.19
C VAL A 22 -2.49 24.51 -1.56
N VAL A 23 -2.15 25.72 -2.00
CA VAL A 23 -1.57 26.01 -3.31
C VAL A 23 -0.32 26.86 -3.10
N TRP A 24 0.82 26.45 -3.65
CA TRP A 24 2.05 27.26 -3.61
C TRP A 24 2.08 28.23 -4.80
N ALA A 25 1.57 29.43 -4.58
CA ALA A 25 1.66 30.53 -5.53
C ALA A 25 2.85 31.46 -5.21
N GLU A 26 3.41 32.10 -6.23
CA GLU A 26 4.47 33.10 -6.06
C GLU A 26 3.91 34.40 -5.48
N GLU A 27 2.66 34.72 -5.82
CA GLU A 27 1.97 35.92 -5.38
C GLU A 27 0.52 35.63 -4.99
N ASN A 28 -0.07 36.47 -4.15
CA ASN A 28 -1.50 36.41 -3.83
C ASN A 28 -2.33 37.13 -4.91
N THR A 29 -2.20 36.68 -6.16
CA THR A 29 -2.98 37.18 -7.30
C THR A 29 -3.77 36.03 -7.92
N ARG A 30 -4.92 36.33 -8.52
CA ARG A 30 -5.75 35.31 -9.19
C ARG A 30 -4.96 34.51 -10.23
N ALA A 31 -4.09 35.19 -10.98
CA ALA A 31 -3.24 34.57 -11.99
C ALA A 31 -2.22 33.62 -11.36
N SER A 32 -1.45 34.06 -10.37
CA SER A 32 -0.43 33.22 -9.73
C SER A 32 -1.04 32.01 -9.01
N ILE A 33 -2.21 32.17 -8.38
CA ILE A 33 -2.96 31.06 -7.77
C ILE A 33 -3.46 30.08 -8.84
N TRP A 34 -3.98 30.58 -9.96
CA TRP A 34 -4.40 29.73 -11.08
C TRP A 34 -3.23 28.93 -11.65
N ASP A 35 -2.09 29.59 -11.92
CA ASP A 35 -0.90 28.95 -12.46
C ASP A 35 -0.38 27.87 -11.52
N ALA A 36 -0.48 28.08 -10.20
CA ALA A 36 -0.08 27.12 -9.19
C ALA A 36 -0.98 25.88 -9.14
N MET A 37 -2.30 26.07 -9.26
CA MET A 37 -3.25 24.96 -9.43
C MET A 37 -3.01 24.23 -10.76
N HIS A 38 -2.74 24.96 -11.84
CA HIS A 38 -2.52 24.39 -13.17
C HIS A 38 -1.26 23.51 -13.22
N ARG A 39 -0.16 23.94 -12.60
CA ARG A 39 1.05 23.11 -12.43
C ARG A 39 0.94 22.07 -11.31
N LYS A 40 -0.20 22.01 -10.61
CA LYS A 40 -0.50 21.04 -9.55
C LYS A 40 0.44 21.12 -8.33
N GLU A 41 1.08 22.26 -8.11
CA GLU A 41 1.94 22.50 -6.94
C GLU A 41 1.09 22.77 -5.70
N THR A 42 0.41 21.73 -5.28
CA THR A 42 -0.65 21.74 -4.27
C THR A 42 -0.45 20.60 -3.28
N TYR A 43 -1.08 20.73 -2.13
CA TYR A 43 -1.14 19.69 -1.12
C TYR A 43 -2.41 19.86 -0.29
N ALA A 44 -2.80 18.84 0.46
CA ALA A 44 -3.95 18.91 1.35
C ALA A 44 -3.53 18.61 2.80
N THR A 45 -4.36 19.05 3.73
CA THR A 45 -4.22 18.74 5.15
C THR A 45 -5.54 18.23 5.71
N SER A 46 -5.48 17.52 6.84
CA SER A 46 -6.67 17.03 7.55
C SER A 46 -7.41 18.12 8.35
N GLY A 47 -6.98 19.37 8.27
CA GLY A 47 -7.65 20.53 8.88
C GLY A 47 -6.68 21.57 9.44
N VAL A 48 -5.48 21.14 9.84
CA VAL A 48 -4.39 22.00 10.35
C VAL A 48 -3.60 22.67 9.23
N ARG A 49 -2.97 23.81 9.51
CA ARG A 49 -2.20 24.62 8.55
C ARG A 49 -0.72 24.24 8.48
N ILE A 50 -0.41 22.94 8.49
CA ILE A 50 0.94 22.44 8.23
C ILE A 50 1.41 22.97 6.88
N LYS A 51 2.65 23.48 6.83
CA LYS A 51 3.32 23.83 5.57
C LYS A 51 4.12 22.63 5.09
N LEU A 52 3.97 22.27 3.82
CA LEU A 52 4.68 21.13 3.21
C LEU A 52 5.25 21.54 1.86
N ARG A 53 6.52 21.18 1.61
CA ARG A 53 7.15 21.24 0.30
C ARG A 53 7.80 19.89 -0.01
N PHE A 54 7.72 19.50 -1.28
CA PHE A 54 8.26 18.25 -1.77
C PHE A 54 8.80 18.44 -3.18
N PHE A 55 10.07 18.08 -3.37
CA PHE A 55 10.80 18.16 -4.62
C PHE A 55 11.45 16.83 -4.93
N GLY A 56 11.56 16.46 -6.20
CA GLY A 56 12.19 15.22 -6.66
C GLY A 56 13.18 15.49 -7.79
N GLY A 57 14.34 14.85 -7.76
CA GLY A 57 15.42 15.07 -8.71
C GLY A 57 16.39 13.89 -8.70
N TRP A 58 17.48 14.01 -9.45
CA TRP A 58 18.46 12.93 -9.61
C TRP A 58 19.78 13.15 -8.86
N ASP A 59 19.97 14.36 -8.32
CA ASP A 59 21.26 14.80 -7.77
C ASP A 59 21.09 15.74 -6.55
N TYR A 60 20.01 15.56 -5.78
CA TYR A 60 19.89 16.30 -4.53
C TYR A 60 20.87 15.75 -3.50
N GLN A 61 21.76 16.61 -3.05
CA GLN A 61 22.77 16.31 -2.04
C GLN A 61 22.25 16.71 -0.65
N ASP A 62 22.61 15.94 0.39
CA ASP A 62 22.18 16.19 1.77
C ASP A 62 22.45 17.62 2.25
N GLY A 63 23.55 18.23 1.78
CA GLY A 63 23.96 19.58 2.12
C GLY A 63 23.03 20.70 1.64
N ILE A 64 22.14 20.44 0.67
CA ILE A 64 21.26 21.47 0.09
C ILE A 64 20.45 22.19 1.17
N LEU A 65 20.00 21.47 2.20
CA LEU A 65 19.13 22.00 3.26
C LEU A 65 19.84 22.92 4.27
N ALA A 66 21.17 22.99 4.22
CA ALA A 66 21.98 23.92 5.01
C ALA A 66 22.11 25.30 4.35
N GLU A 67 21.86 25.38 3.04
CA GLU A 67 21.96 26.62 2.28
C GLU A 67 20.76 27.56 2.53
N GLN A 68 21.01 28.87 2.57
CA GLN A 68 19.94 29.85 2.79
C GLN A 68 18.91 29.88 1.66
N ASP A 69 19.34 29.57 0.44
CA ASP A 69 18.52 29.57 -0.77
C ASP A 69 18.15 28.17 -1.26
N TRP A 70 18.17 27.16 -0.36
CA TRP A 70 17.87 25.76 -0.69
C TRP A 70 16.59 25.57 -1.50
N VAL A 71 15.57 26.41 -1.27
CA VAL A 71 14.31 26.38 -2.02
C VAL A 71 14.53 26.70 -3.49
N LYS A 72 15.33 27.73 -3.81
CA LYS A 72 15.64 28.11 -5.19
C LYS A 72 16.46 27.01 -5.87
N GLN A 73 17.42 26.44 -5.15
CA GLN A 73 18.21 25.31 -5.63
C GLN A 73 17.32 24.08 -5.89
N ALA A 74 16.33 23.81 -5.04
CA ALA A 74 15.36 22.74 -5.23
C ALA A 74 14.46 22.97 -6.46
N TYR A 75 13.99 24.19 -6.71
CA TYR A 75 13.27 24.49 -7.96
C TYR A 75 14.15 24.30 -9.21
N ALA A 76 15.44 24.63 -9.13
CA ALA A 76 16.36 24.48 -10.25
C ALA A 76 16.80 23.02 -10.48
N GLY A 77 16.87 22.22 -9.42
CA GLY A 77 17.43 20.87 -9.43
C GLY A 77 16.46 19.75 -9.82
N GLY A 78 15.16 20.01 -9.94
CA GLY A 78 14.21 18.96 -10.26
C GLY A 78 12.74 19.36 -10.32
N ALA A 79 11.88 18.37 -10.16
CA ALA A 79 10.44 18.49 -10.19
C ALA A 79 9.87 18.93 -8.84
N THR A 80 8.82 19.73 -8.88
CA THR A 80 7.96 20.02 -7.72
C THR A 80 6.88 18.95 -7.56
N MET A 81 6.30 18.83 -6.37
CA MET A 81 5.03 18.12 -6.20
C MET A 81 3.99 18.52 -7.26
N GLY A 82 3.27 17.52 -7.78
CA GLY A 82 2.32 17.68 -8.89
C GLY A 82 2.91 17.47 -10.29
N SER A 83 4.22 17.36 -10.41
CA SER A 83 4.94 17.23 -11.69
C SER A 83 5.52 15.83 -11.91
N ASP A 84 6.12 15.61 -13.08
CA ASP A 84 6.90 14.43 -13.42
C ASP A 84 8.39 14.69 -13.14
N LEU A 85 9.10 13.67 -12.65
CA LEU A 85 10.56 13.69 -12.58
C LEU A 85 11.14 13.95 -13.97
N PRO A 86 12.23 14.74 -14.07
CA PRO A 86 12.98 14.86 -15.32
C PRO A 86 13.43 13.49 -15.83
N SER A 87 13.69 13.36 -17.12
CA SER A 87 14.25 12.12 -17.68
C SER A 87 15.49 11.68 -16.92
N LYS A 88 15.53 10.39 -16.56
CA LYS A 88 16.62 9.80 -15.79
C LYS A 88 17.95 9.93 -16.55
N PRO A 89 18.99 10.57 -15.96
CA PRO A 89 20.34 10.53 -16.50
C PRO A 89 20.90 9.09 -16.51
N GLY A 90 21.74 8.76 -17.48
CA GLY A 90 22.29 7.40 -17.63
C GLY A 90 22.98 6.87 -16.36
N GLU A 91 23.73 7.74 -15.68
CA GLU A 91 24.53 7.41 -14.49
C GLU A 91 23.73 7.44 -13.17
N ALA A 92 22.56 8.09 -13.14
CA ALA A 92 21.76 8.22 -11.93
C ALA A 92 21.27 6.84 -11.48
N LYS A 93 21.39 6.52 -10.19
CA LYS A 93 20.96 5.21 -9.66
C LYS A 93 19.51 5.21 -9.21
N ALA A 94 19.11 6.24 -8.48
CA ALA A 94 17.77 6.41 -7.93
C ALA A 94 17.43 7.90 -7.81
N PRO A 95 16.14 8.28 -7.78
CA PRO A 95 15.75 9.64 -7.50
C PRO A 95 15.94 9.98 -6.01
N SER A 96 16.34 11.23 -5.76
CA SER A 96 16.43 11.82 -4.44
C SER A 96 15.34 12.88 -4.29
N PHE A 97 14.86 13.07 -3.07
CA PHE A 97 13.73 13.92 -2.76
C PHE A 97 14.07 14.86 -1.61
N VAL A 98 13.87 16.15 -1.82
CA VAL A 98 13.92 17.15 -0.75
C VAL A 98 12.52 17.28 -0.17
N VAL A 99 12.39 17.03 1.13
CA VAL A 99 11.12 17.19 1.83
C VAL A 99 11.28 18.13 3.02
N TRP A 100 10.29 18.98 3.22
CA TRP A 100 10.28 20.00 4.26
C TRP A 100 8.86 20.21 4.76
N ALA A 101 8.68 20.19 6.09
CA ALA A 101 7.43 20.53 6.73
C ALA A 101 7.61 21.39 7.98
N VAL A 102 6.65 22.27 8.22
CA VAL A 102 6.55 23.09 9.45
C VAL A 102 5.16 22.96 10.02
N LYS A 103 5.06 22.82 11.34
CA LYS A 103 3.79 22.69 12.06
C LYS A 103 2.84 23.86 11.79
N ASP A 104 1.55 23.65 12.03
CA ASP A 104 0.64 24.76 12.23
C ASP A 104 1.05 25.52 13.52
N PRO A 105 1.25 26.85 13.50
CA PRO A 105 1.57 27.64 14.69
C PRO A 105 0.55 27.53 15.83
N THR A 106 -0.65 27.04 15.54
CA THR A 106 -1.77 26.89 16.47
C THR A 106 -2.12 25.44 16.79
N ALA A 107 -1.38 24.46 16.25
CA ALA A 107 -1.61 23.03 16.47
C ALA A 107 -0.37 22.30 17.02
N ALA A 108 -0.43 20.98 16.99
CA ALA A 108 0.58 20.09 17.55
C ALA A 108 1.92 20.15 16.82
N ASN A 109 3.00 19.78 17.51
CA ASN A 109 4.29 19.53 16.88
C ASN A 109 4.24 18.37 15.87
N LEU A 110 5.20 18.33 14.95
CA LEU A 110 5.37 17.25 13.98
C LEU A 110 5.98 16.00 14.63
N ASP A 111 5.39 14.84 14.38
CA ASP A 111 5.96 13.52 14.70
C ASP A 111 7.04 13.16 13.68
N ARG A 112 6.66 13.07 12.40
CA ARG A 112 7.50 12.58 11.31
C ARG A 112 7.03 13.05 9.94
N ILE A 113 7.92 12.92 8.97
CA ILE A 113 7.59 12.97 7.54
C ILE A 113 7.83 11.58 6.96
N GLN A 114 6.88 11.18 6.11
CA GLN A 114 6.92 9.97 5.32
C GLN A 114 7.00 10.31 3.84
N VAL A 115 7.65 9.45 3.06
CA VAL A 115 7.47 9.41 1.61
C VAL A 115 6.71 8.11 1.30
N VAL A 116 5.58 8.26 0.61
CA VAL A 116 4.78 7.13 0.17
C VAL A 116 5.06 6.92 -1.31
N LYS A 117 5.61 5.75 -1.64
CA LYS A 117 5.89 5.32 -3.00
C LYS A 117 4.77 4.40 -3.47
N GLY A 118 4.17 4.70 -4.61
CA GLY A 118 3.34 3.76 -5.35
C GLY A 118 4.01 3.36 -6.66
N TRP A 119 3.84 2.10 -7.08
CA TRP A 119 4.36 1.63 -8.37
C TRP A 119 3.52 0.49 -8.93
N THR A 120 3.76 0.15 -10.19
CA THR A 120 3.11 -1.00 -10.83
C THR A 120 4.14 -1.98 -11.37
N LYS A 121 3.80 -3.28 -11.30
CA LYS A 121 4.58 -4.36 -11.88
C LYS A 121 3.63 -5.50 -12.26
N ASP A 122 3.75 -6.00 -13.49
CA ASP A 122 2.97 -7.14 -14.01
C ASP A 122 1.45 -7.02 -13.77
N GLY A 123 0.91 -5.81 -14.00
CA GLY A 123 -0.52 -5.52 -13.84
C GLY A 123 -0.99 -5.36 -12.38
N GLN A 124 -0.11 -5.55 -11.40
CA GLN A 124 -0.36 -5.27 -9.99
C GLN A 124 0.13 -3.87 -9.61
N SER A 125 -0.58 -3.22 -8.68
CA SER A 125 -0.19 -1.95 -8.07
C SER A 125 0.32 -2.19 -6.66
N PHE A 126 1.31 -1.43 -6.20
CA PHE A 126 1.90 -1.56 -4.88
C PHE A 126 2.05 -0.20 -4.22
N GLU A 127 2.03 -0.17 -2.89
CA GLU A 127 2.37 1.00 -2.09
C GLU A 127 3.35 0.60 -0.97
N LYS A 128 4.34 1.45 -0.71
CA LYS A 128 5.24 1.34 0.45
C LYS A 128 5.44 2.70 1.08
N ILE A 129 5.43 2.72 2.41
CA ILE A 129 5.63 3.92 3.23
C ILE A 129 7.05 3.88 3.78
N TYR A 130 7.78 4.98 3.60
CA TYR A 130 9.09 5.18 4.21
C TYR A 130 8.98 6.31 5.23
N ASP A 131 9.35 6.03 6.48
CA ASP A 131 9.62 7.08 7.47
C ASP A 131 10.98 7.70 7.12
N VAL A 132 11.00 8.95 6.65
CA VAL A 132 12.23 9.56 6.09
C VAL A 132 12.91 10.53 7.04
N VAL A 133 12.15 11.15 7.94
CA VAL A 133 12.67 11.97 9.05
C VAL A 133 11.63 12.04 10.16
N TRP A 134 12.06 12.01 11.42
CA TRP A 134 11.18 12.02 12.58
C TRP A 134 11.81 12.76 13.76
N SER A 135 10.97 13.15 14.71
CA SER A 135 11.40 13.82 15.94
C SER A 135 11.93 12.84 16.99
N GLY A 136 12.90 13.31 17.78
CA GLY A 136 13.53 12.56 18.87
C GLY A 136 14.43 11.41 18.39
N ASP A 137 14.95 10.65 19.34
CA ASP A 137 15.99 9.64 19.08
C ASP A 137 15.46 8.21 18.84
N ARG A 138 14.17 8.08 18.52
CA ARG A 138 13.52 6.79 18.22
C ARG A 138 14.28 6.07 17.11
N LYS A 139 14.47 4.77 17.28
CA LYS A 139 15.18 3.93 16.30
C LYS A 139 14.19 3.10 15.49
N PRO A 140 14.32 3.07 14.15
CA PRO A 140 13.57 2.16 13.32
C PRO A 140 13.78 0.72 13.77
N ASN A 141 12.75 -0.11 13.64
CA ASN A 141 12.88 -1.54 13.80
C ASN A 141 13.86 -2.08 12.74
N PHE A 142 14.83 -2.89 13.15
CA PHE A 142 15.87 -3.40 12.24
C PHE A 142 15.32 -4.35 11.15
N ALA A 143 14.19 -5.02 11.41
CA ALA A 143 13.57 -5.95 10.49
C ALA A 143 12.58 -5.26 9.54
N THR A 144 11.76 -4.35 10.07
CA THR A 144 10.67 -3.73 9.30
C THR A 144 10.98 -2.33 8.78
N GLY A 145 11.98 -1.65 9.35
CA GLY A 145 12.28 -0.24 9.05
C GLY A 145 11.27 0.75 9.64
N GLU A 146 10.24 0.28 10.35
CA GLU A 146 9.21 1.14 10.93
C GLU A 146 9.71 1.87 12.17
N VAL A 147 9.42 3.16 12.27
CA VAL A 147 9.74 3.95 13.47
C VAL A 147 8.60 3.81 14.48
N PRO A 148 8.88 3.44 15.74
CA PRO A 148 7.87 3.35 16.79
C PRO A 148 7.02 4.62 16.91
N ALA A 149 5.75 4.45 17.27
CA ALA A 149 4.86 5.59 17.52
C ALA A 149 5.48 6.53 18.55
N ILE A 150 5.29 7.84 18.35
CA ILE A 150 5.68 8.82 19.37
C ILE A 150 4.78 8.69 20.59
N GLU A 151 5.31 8.98 21.77
CA GLU A 151 4.51 9.06 22.98
C GLU A 151 3.36 10.06 22.80
N SER A 152 2.16 9.66 23.22
CA SER A 152 0.99 10.54 23.23
C SER A 152 1.03 11.47 24.44
N THR A 153 0.93 12.78 24.19
CA THR A 153 0.82 13.79 25.25
C THR A 153 -0.62 14.23 25.51
N VAL A 154 -1.60 13.54 24.92
CA VAL A 154 -3.02 13.85 25.07
C VAL A 154 -3.49 13.54 26.49
N ASP A 155 -4.06 14.56 27.12
CA ASP A 155 -4.86 14.44 28.35
C ASP A 155 -6.34 14.29 27.95
N LEU A 156 -6.85 13.06 28.07
CA LEU A 156 -8.22 12.72 27.68
C LEU A 156 -9.28 13.36 28.60
N GLU A 157 -8.97 13.55 29.89
CA GLU A 157 -9.90 14.16 30.85
C GLU A 157 -10.09 15.65 30.56
N LYS A 158 -8.99 16.33 30.21
CA LYS A 158 -9.02 17.76 29.86
C LYS A 158 -9.32 17.99 28.38
N ALA A 159 -9.25 16.96 27.54
CA ALA A 159 -9.26 17.05 26.09
C ALA A 159 -8.22 18.06 25.57
N THR A 160 -7.01 18.00 26.13
CA THR A 160 -5.86 18.85 25.78
C THR A 160 -4.66 18.00 25.41
N TYR A 161 -3.57 18.62 24.98
CA TYR A 161 -2.29 17.96 24.73
C TYR A 161 -1.15 18.94 25.05
N SER A 162 0.09 18.44 25.09
CA SER A 162 1.27 19.29 25.26
C SER A 162 2.31 19.04 24.17
N ASP A 163 3.01 20.10 23.77
CA ASP A 163 4.07 20.06 22.76
C ASP A 163 5.45 19.71 23.38
N THR A 164 5.46 18.85 24.42
CA THR A 164 6.70 18.40 25.07
C THR A 164 7.52 17.43 24.21
N VAL A 165 6.88 16.84 23.19
CA VAL A 165 7.48 15.98 22.17
C VAL A 165 7.19 16.52 20.77
N GLY A 166 7.77 15.91 19.74
CA GLY A 166 7.65 16.38 18.36
C GLY A 166 8.65 17.49 18.01
N ALA A 167 8.62 17.94 16.76
CA ALA A 167 9.44 19.04 16.26
C ALA A 167 8.59 20.13 15.59
N THR A 168 9.04 21.38 15.61
CA THR A 168 8.35 22.50 14.94
C THR A 168 8.60 22.51 13.44
N GLU A 169 9.74 21.98 13.00
CA GLU A 169 10.18 21.84 11.62
C GLU A 169 10.85 20.48 11.44
N LEU A 170 10.58 19.83 10.32
CA LEU A 170 11.28 18.62 9.88
C LEU A 170 11.68 18.81 8.42
N LYS A 171 12.91 18.45 8.08
CA LYS A 171 13.40 18.47 6.70
C LYS A 171 14.51 17.46 6.48
N THR A 172 14.53 16.85 5.31
CA THR A 172 15.57 15.88 4.93
C THR A 172 15.69 15.76 3.41
N VAL A 173 16.81 15.21 2.96
CA VAL A 173 16.95 14.64 1.63
C VAL A 173 16.85 13.12 1.78
N TRP A 174 15.99 12.49 0.97
CA TRP A 174 15.79 11.05 0.99
C TRP A 174 15.92 10.47 -0.41
N THR A 175 16.65 9.38 -0.55
CA THR A 175 16.83 8.66 -1.82
C THR A 175 16.10 7.33 -1.75
N ASP A 176 15.35 6.98 -2.81
CA ASP A 176 14.61 5.72 -2.85
C ASP A 176 15.56 4.52 -2.88
N PRO A 177 15.61 3.69 -1.82
CA PRO A 177 16.52 2.56 -1.75
C PRO A 177 16.06 1.39 -2.64
N ASP A 178 14.77 1.32 -2.96
CA ASP A 178 14.13 0.22 -3.68
C ASP A 178 13.72 0.64 -5.11
N PHE A 179 14.44 1.61 -5.68
CA PHE A 179 14.13 2.14 -7.00
C PHE A 179 14.40 1.13 -8.12
N ASP A 180 13.36 0.83 -8.90
CA ASP A 180 13.46 0.08 -10.14
C ASP A 180 13.17 1.03 -11.31
N PRO A 181 14.17 1.32 -12.16
CA PRO A 181 14.02 2.27 -13.27
C PRO A 181 13.10 1.77 -14.40
N SER A 182 12.66 0.51 -14.39
CA SER A 182 11.72 0.00 -15.39
C SER A 182 10.25 0.17 -14.99
N GLN A 183 9.97 0.55 -13.74
CA GLN A 183 8.62 0.61 -13.21
C GLN A 183 8.04 2.01 -13.30
N HIS A 184 6.77 2.13 -13.68
CA HIS A 184 6.03 3.37 -13.43
C HIS A 184 5.87 3.53 -11.92
N ALA A 185 6.20 4.72 -11.41
CA ALA A 185 6.11 5.00 -9.99
C ALA A 185 5.59 6.42 -9.72
N PHE A 186 5.11 6.65 -8.51
CA PHE A 186 4.84 7.98 -8.00
C PHE A 186 5.23 8.07 -6.53
N TYR A 187 5.51 9.28 -6.07
CA TYR A 187 5.93 9.57 -4.71
C TYR A 187 5.11 10.74 -4.18
N TYR A 188 4.59 10.66 -2.97
CA TYR A 188 4.07 11.83 -2.28
C TYR A 188 4.59 11.90 -0.86
N ALA A 189 4.81 13.11 -0.36
CA ALA A 189 5.21 13.33 1.02
C ALA A 189 3.97 13.37 1.93
N ARG A 190 4.07 12.79 3.12
CA ARG A 190 3.06 12.86 4.18
C ARG A 190 3.71 13.29 5.48
N ALA A 191 3.35 14.47 6.00
CA ALA A 191 3.77 14.93 7.32
C ALA A 191 2.69 14.58 8.36
N LEU A 192 3.10 14.07 9.52
CA LEU A 192 2.22 13.69 10.63
C LEU A 192 2.53 14.57 11.84
N GLU A 193 1.50 15.07 12.52
CA GLU A 193 1.62 15.67 13.85
C GLU A 193 1.59 14.60 14.94
N ILE A 194 2.01 14.97 16.15
CA ILE A 194 1.81 14.15 17.35
C ILE A 194 0.31 13.94 17.61
N PRO A 195 -0.09 12.91 18.38
CA PRO A 195 -1.49 12.67 18.68
C PRO A 195 -2.18 13.89 19.32
N THR A 196 -3.38 14.20 18.85
CA THR A 196 -4.25 15.26 19.37
C THR A 196 -5.61 14.67 19.80
N PRO A 197 -6.32 15.31 20.74
CA PRO A 197 -7.69 14.92 21.06
C PRO A 197 -8.58 15.15 19.84
N ARG A 198 -9.40 14.15 19.52
CA ARG A 198 -10.37 14.24 18.44
C ARG A 198 -11.46 15.27 18.75
N TRP A 199 -12.10 15.84 17.73
CA TRP A 199 -13.20 16.81 17.93
C TRP A 199 -14.31 16.26 18.83
N SER A 200 -14.60 14.94 18.76
CA SER A 200 -15.59 14.28 19.60
C SER A 200 -15.19 14.28 21.08
N THR A 201 -13.91 14.12 21.37
CA THR A 201 -13.36 14.17 22.73
C THR A 201 -13.41 15.59 23.29
N ILE A 202 -13.02 16.58 22.47
CA ILE A 202 -13.12 18.00 22.82
C ILE A 202 -14.58 18.39 23.11
N GLN A 203 -15.50 18.00 22.24
CA GLN A 203 -16.92 18.32 22.40
C GLN A 203 -17.56 17.58 23.58
N ALA A 204 -17.20 16.31 23.82
CA ALA A 204 -17.67 15.57 24.99
C ALA A 204 -17.28 16.28 26.29
N ARG A 205 -16.01 16.74 26.40
CA ARG A 205 -15.56 17.51 27.55
C ARG A 205 -16.30 18.84 27.70
N GLN A 206 -16.53 19.58 26.62
CA GLN A 206 -17.29 20.83 26.65
C GLN A 206 -18.74 20.63 27.13
N LEU A 207 -19.35 19.51 26.76
CA LEU A 207 -20.73 19.17 27.13
C LEU A 207 -20.85 18.49 28.51
N GLY A 208 -19.73 18.08 29.11
CA GLY A 208 -19.73 17.33 30.37
C GLY A 208 -20.31 15.92 30.24
N ILE A 209 -20.13 15.30 29.06
CA ILE A 209 -20.55 13.93 28.77
C ILE A 209 -19.32 13.04 28.53
N GLU A 210 -19.52 11.73 28.55
CA GLU A 210 -18.46 10.79 28.18
C GLU A 210 -18.14 10.83 26.67
N PRO A 211 -16.87 10.69 26.28
CA PRO A 211 -16.49 10.52 24.88
C PRO A 211 -17.16 9.27 24.26
N PRO A 212 -17.60 9.33 23.00
CA PRO A 212 -18.27 8.22 22.35
C PRO A 212 -17.29 7.08 22.09
N GLY A 213 -17.53 5.92 22.70
CA GLY A 213 -16.66 4.73 22.55
C GLY A 213 -16.67 4.06 21.16
N VAL A 214 -17.52 4.53 20.24
CA VAL A 214 -17.57 4.02 18.86
C VAL A 214 -16.46 4.57 17.98
N VAL A 215 -15.74 5.61 18.41
CA VAL A 215 -14.66 6.24 17.63
C VAL A 215 -13.43 6.46 18.52
N PRO A 216 -12.21 6.51 17.96
CA PRO A 216 -11.01 6.81 18.72
C PRO A 216 -11.11 8.15 19.45
N ALA A 217 -10.59 8.20 20.69
CA ALA A 217 -10.56 9.43 21.47
C ALA A 217 -9.48 10.42 21.00
N THR A 218 -8.49 9.94 20.25
CA THR A 218 -7.39 10.72 19.70
C THR A 218 -7.28 10.54 18.19
N GLN A 219 -6.56 11.43 17.53
CA GLN A 219 -6.21 11.33 16.12
C GLN A 219 -4.82 11.91 15.87
N GLN A 220 -4.30 11.70 14.67
CA GLN A 220 -3.10 12.40 14.19
C GLN A 220 -3.44 13.18 12.94
N GLU A 221 -3.26 14.49 13.05
CA GLU A 221 -3.38 15.41 11.94
C GLU A 221 -2.21 15.23 10.96
N ARG A 222 -2.45 15.56 9.70
CA ARG A 222 -1.49 15.29 8.63
C ARG A 222 -1.62 16.26 7.47
N ALA A 223 -0.53 16.39 6.72
CA ALA A 223 -0.49 17.00 5.39
C ALA A 223 0.02 15.98 4.38
N TRP A 224 -0.49 16.00 3.15
CA TRP A 224 -0.01 15.15 2.06
C TRP A 224 0.09 15.92 0.75
N SER A 225 1.23 15.79 0.08
CA SER A 225 1.52 16.50 -1.18
C SER A 225 0.77 15.91 -2.37
N SER A 226 0.60 16.70 -3.42
CA SER A 226 0.43 16.12 -4.76
C SER A 226 1.60 15.20 -5.10
N PRO A 227 1.38 14.12 -5.86
CA PRO A 227 2.44 13.19 -6.21
C PRO A 227 3.45 13.79 -7.20
N ILE A 228 4.69 13.35 -7.10
CA ILE A 228 5.71 13.45 -8.14
C ILE A 228 5.74 12.12 -8.88
N TRP A 229 5.60 12.15 -10.20
CA TRP A 229 5.51 10.96 -11.04
C TRP A 229 6.87 10.57 -11.63
N TYR A 230 7.08 9.28 -11.85
CA TYR A 230 8.20 8.74 -12.61
C TYR A 230 7.66 7.90 -13.77
N THR A 231 8.12 8.24 -14.97
CA THR A 231 7.83 7.48 -16.19
C THR A 231 9.13 6.88 -16.72
N PRO A 232 9.26 5.54 -16.77
CA PRO A 232 10.42 4.87 -17.34
C PRO A 232 10.47 5.09 -18.86
N THR A 233 11.68 5.09 -19.44
CA THR A 233 11.82 5.12 -20.89
C THR A 233 11.39 3.77 -21.49
N THR A 234 11.13 3.75 -22.80
CA THR A 234 10.77 2.50 -23.49
C THR A 234 11.88 1.46 -23.38
N GLU A 235 13.14 1.87 -23.51
CA GLU A 235 14.30 0.98 -23.43
C GLU A 235 14.43 0.35 -22.04
N LEU A 236 14.18 1.11 -20.97
CA LEU A 236 14.20 0.60 -19.60
C LEU A 236 13.07 -0.41 -19.35
N ARG A 237 11.89 -0.18 -19.94
CA ARG A 237 10.76 -1.11 -19.84
C ARG A 237 11.01 -2.40 -20.63
N GLU A 238 11.57 -2.30 -21.83
CA GLU A 238 11.86 -3.46 -22.68
C GLU A 238 13.02 -4.31 -22.15
N ALA A 239 13.95 -3.71 -21.41
CA ALA A 239 15.03 -4.42 -20.73
C ALA A 239 14.57 -5.17 -19.47
N ALA A 240 13.39 -4.86 -18.93
CA ALA A 240 12.84 -5.56 -17.77
C ALA A 240 12.46 -6.99 -18.12
N THR A 241 12.61 -7.92 -17.17
CA THR A 241 12.11 -9.28 -17.35
C THR A 241 10.58 -9.26 -17.31
N PRO A 242 9.88 -9.63 -18.40
CA PRO A 242 8.43 -9.58 -18.44
C PRO A 242 7.82 -10.64 -17.52
N GLY A 243 6.76 -10.29 -16.80
CA GLY A 243 5.95 -11.27 -16.07
C GLY A 243 5.20 -12.22 -17.01
N LEU A 244 4.85 -13.40 -16.49
CA LEU A 244 4.12 -14.43 -17.22
C LEU A 244 2.72 -13.95 -17.58
N THR A 245 2.33 -14.08 -18.85
CA THR A 245 0.98 -13.72 -19.31
C THR A 245 0.12 -14.94 -19.63
N VAL A 246 -1.20 -14.74 -19.63
CA VAL A 246 -2.17 -15.73 -20.13
C VAL A 246 -1.90 -16.10 -21.59
N ALA A 247 -1.41 -15.15 -22.40
CA ALA A 247 -1.05 -15.40 -23.79
C ALA A 247 0.14 -16.35 -23.89
N ASP A 248 1.15 -16.18 -23.05
CA ASP A 248 2.31 -17.08 -22.99
C ASP A 248 1.90 -18.47 -22.53
N LEU A 249 1.07 -18.56 -21.49
CA LEU A 249 0.51 -19.82 -21.01
C LEU A 249 -0.25 -20.56 -22.13
N THR A 250 -1.15 -19.86 -22.82
CA THR A 250 -1.97 -20.45 -23.88
C THR A 250 -1.11 -20.87 -25.08
N ARG A 251 -0.11 -20.07 -25.47
CA ARG A 251 0.85 -20.39 -26.53
C ARG A 251 1.62 -21.67 -26.20
N ASN A 252 1.92 -21.89 -24.93
CA ASN A 252 2.61 -23.09 -24.42
C ASN A 252 1.67 -24.25 -24.10
N GLY A 253 0.41 -24.19 -24.57
CA GLY A 253 -0.56 -25.29 -24.46
C GLY A 253 -1.30 -25.40 -23.13
N ALA A 254 -1.15 -24.41 -22.23
CA ALA A 254 -1.92 -24.39 -21.00
C ALA A 254 -3.42 -24.20 -21.27
N LYS A 255 -4.26 -24.86 -20.49
CA LYS A 255 -5.73 -24.79 -20.61
C LYS A 255 -6.33 -24.24 -19.33
N ALA A 256 -7.31 -23.35 -19.46
CA ALA A 256 -8.12 -22.92 -18.34
C ALA A 256 -8.91 -24.10 -17.77
N LEU A 257 -8.98 -24.18 -16.45
CA LEU A 257 -9.77 -25.19 -15.76
C LEU A 257 -11.27 -24.94 -15.94
N THR A 258 -12.00 -26.03 -16.04
CA THR A 258 -13.46 -26.05 -15.96
C THR A 258 -13.94 -25.78 -14.53
N GLU A 259 -15.23 -25.50 -14.37
CA GLU A 259 -15.84 -25.29 -13.06
C GLU A 259 -15.69 -26.51 -12.14
N ASP A 260 -15.89 -27.72 -12.66
CA ASP A 260 -15.76 -28.96 -11.89
C ASP A 260 -14.31 -29.23 -11.47
N GLU A 261 -13.35 -28.95 -12.37
CA GLU A 261 -11.93 -29.04 -12.05
C GLU A 261 -11.52 -28.02 -10.98
N LEU A 262 -12.05 -26.79 -11.03
CA LEU A 262 -11.82 -25.78 -10.00
C LEU A 262 -12.40 -26.18 -8.65
N LYS A 263 -13.65 -26.66 -8.63
CA LYS A 263 -14.30 -27.16 -7.40
C LYS A 263 -13.47 -28.28 -6.78
N THR A 264 -13.04 -29.24 -7.60
CA THR A 264 -12.15 -30.33 -7.17
C THR A 264 -10.81 -29.80 -6.66
N LEU A 265 -10.28 -28.72 -7.22
CA LEU A 265 -8.98 -28.18 -6.86
C LEU A 265 -8.99 -27.47 -5.50
N ILE A 266 -10.02 -26.67 -5.18
CA ILE A 266 -9.96 -25.75 -4.04
C ILE A 266 -11.08 -25.90 -3.00
N VAL A 267 -12.28 -26.37 -3.37
CA VAL A 267 -13.44 -26.32 -2.45
C VAL A 267 -13.25 -27.32 -1.31
N GLY A 268 -13.46 -26.85 -0.07
CA GLY A 268 -13.26 -27.62 1.15
C GLY A 268 -11.78 -27.84 1.50
N LYS A 269 -10.87 -26.97 1.04
CA LYS A 269 -9.40 -27.18 1.17
C LYS A 269 -8.65 -25.91 1.55
N ALA A 270 -7.45 -26.10 2.10
CA ALA A 270 -6.45 -25.06 2.26
C ALA A 270 -5.30 -25.24 1.25
N ILE A 271 -5.10 -24.25 0.38
CA ILE A 271 -4.09 -24.29 -0.69
C ILE A 271 -2.98 -23.26 -0.48
N TRP A 272 -1.74 -23.62 -0.85
CA TRP A 272 -0.62 -22.69 -0.90
C TRP A 272 -0.57 -22.02 -2.27
N VAL A 273 -0.48 -20.69 -2.27
CA VAL A 273 -0.45 -19.85 -3.46
C VAL A 273 0.71 -18.87 -3.34
N ARG A 274 1.60 -18.86 -4.34
CA ARG A 274 2.68 -17.88 -4.47
C ARG A 274 2.24 -16.73 -5.37
N ASN A 275 2.46 -15.49 -4.95
CA ASN A 275 2.44 -14.35 -5.86
C ASN A 275 3.82 -14.23 -6.52
N ASN A 276 3.93 -14.57 -7.80
CA ASN A 276 5.19 -14.55 -8.55
C ASN A 276 5.76 -13.14 -8.77
N VAL A 277 4.97 -12.08 -8.57
CA VAL A 277 5.45 -10.70 -8.68
C VAL A 277 6.31 -10.31 -7.48
N THR A 278 5.91 -10.74 -6.28
CA THR A 278 6.54 -10.39 -5.00
C THR A 278 7.33 -11.53 -4.36
N GLY A 279 7.07 -12.77 -4.77
CA GLY A 279 7.62 -13.99 -4.16
C GLY A 279 6.90 -14.43 -2.88
N GLU A 280 5.84 -13.73 -2.47
CA GLU A 280 5.12 -14.01 -1.24
C GLU A 280 4.26 -15.26 -1.33
N ASP A 281 4.35 -16.11 -0.30
CA ASP A 281 3.57 -17.33 -0.16
C ASP A 281 2.39 -17.12 0.78
N MET A 282 1.23 -17.59 0.36
CA MET A 282 -0.02 -17.42 1.08
C MET A 282 -0.75 -18.75 1.21
N LYS A 283 -1.32 -19.00 2.39
CA LYS A 283 -2.21 -20.14 2.60
C LYS A 283 -3.64 -19.66 2.59
N VAL A 284 -4.42 -20.12 1.61
CA VAL A 284 -5.81 -19.71 1.41
C VAL A 284 -6.72 -20.90 1.60
N ARG A 285 -7.68 -20.76 2.51
CA ARG A 285 -8.74 -21.73 2.78
C ARG A 285 -10.00 -21.36 2.02
N TYR A 286 -10.62 -22.34 1.39
CA TYR A 286 -11.90 -22.21 0.68
C TYR A 286 -12.87 -23.24 1.26
N ASP A 287 -13.91 -22.77 1.92
CA ASP A 287 -14.88 -23.58 2.65
C ASP A 287 -16.04 -23.98 1.71
N GLU A 288 -16.72 -25.10 2.00
CA GLU A 288 -17.82 -25.61 1.15
C GLU A 288 -19.05 -24.68 1.13
N ASP A 289 -19.19 -23.83 2.15
CA ASP A 289 -20.29 -22.87 2.29
C ASP A 289 -20.10 -21.58 1.46
N GLY A 290 -19.02 -21.51 0.66
CA GLY A 290 -18.69 -20.33 -0.15
C GLY A 290 -17.94 -19.24 0.61
N SER A 291 -17.37 -19.55 1.77
CA SER A 291 -16.51 -18.64 2.52
C SER A 291 -15.01 -18.96 2.35
N ALA A 292 -14.16 -17.94 2.35
CA ALA A 292 -12.72 -18.09 2.18
C ALA A 292 -11.94 -17.21 3.18
N ALA A 293 -10.79 -17.70 3.61
CA ALA A 293 -9.92 -17.03 4.57
C ALA A 293 -8.44 -17.23 4.22
N ILE A 294 -7.62 -16.22 4.47
CA ILE A 294 -6.16 -16.33 4.39
C ILE A 294 -5.67 -16.77 5.77
N LEU A 295 -5.12 -17.97 5.85
CA LEU A 295 -4.57 -18.55 7.08
C LEU A 295 -3.12 -18.13 7.31
N HIS A 296 -2.40 -17.83 6.24
CA HIS A 296 -1.02 -17.38 6.31
C HIS A 296 -0.74 -16.36 5.22
N VAL A 297 -0.04 -15.30 5.61
CA VAL A 297 0.67 -14.38 4.74
C VAL A 297 1.94 -13.96 5.48
N GLY A 298 3.02 -13.72 4.75
CA GLY A 298 4.26 -13.19 5.33
C GLY A 298 3.99 -11.95 6.19
N ARG A 299 4.67 -11.84 7.34
CA ARG A 299 4.47 -10.73 8.30
C ARG A 299 4.64 -9.35 7.67
N ASP A 300 5.62 -9.24 6.78
CA ASP A 300 6.00 -8.01 6.09
C ASP A 300 5.70 -8.12 4.57
N ALA A 301 4.76 -9.00 4.22
CA ALA A 301 4.44 -9.29 2.84
C ALA A 301 3.98 -8.04 2.10
N LEU A 302 4.67 -7.72 1.01
CA LEU A 302 4.21 -6.70 0.09
C LEU A 302 3.02 -7.27 -0.71
N LEU A 303 1.81 -6.84 -0.35
CA LEU A 303 0.61 -7.22 -1.07
C LEU A 303 0.23 -6.14 -2.09
N PRO A 304 -0.29 -6.52 -3.26
CA PRO A 304 -0.74 -5.54 -4.22
C PRO A 304 -1.97 -4.76 -3.70
N SER A 305 -2.15 -3.52 -4.13
CA SER A 305 -3.38 -2.78 -3.92
C SER A 305 -4.56 -3.58 -4.48
N LEU A 306 -5.68 -3.58 -3.79
CA LEU A 306 -6.85 -4.40 -4.14
C LEU A 306 -6.54 -5.91 -4.16
N PHE A 307 -5.51 -6.38 -3.44
CA PHE A 307 -5.33 -7.81 -3.19
C PHE A 307 -6.61 -8.42 -2.56
N GLY A 308 -7.34 -7.62 -1.78
CA GLY A 308 -8.75 -7.83 -1.48
C GLY A 308 -9.13 -7.35 -0.07
N ASP A 309 -10.41 -7.55 0.26
CA ASP A 309 -10.92 -7.54 1.64
C ASP A 309 -10.50 -8.82 2.39
N LEU A 310 -10.07 -9.87 1.66
CA LEU A 310 -9.69 -11.18 2.20
C LEU A 310 -8.62 -11.12 3.31
N PRO A 311 -7.46 -10.46 3.14
CA PRO A 311 -6.50 -10.31 4.23
C PRO A 311 -7.08 -9.52 5.40
N GLN A 312 -7.71 -8.37 5.11
CA GLN A 312 -8.30 -7.50 6.13
C GLN A 312 -9.35 -8.24 6.97
N ARG A 313 -10.27 -8.95 6.33
CA ARG A 313 -11.28 -9.79 6.98
C ARG A 313 -10.66 -10.91 7.77
N SER A 314 -9.64 -11.58 7.24
CA SER A 314 -8.93 -12.65 7.95
C SER A 314 -8.27 -12.11 9.23
N TYR A 315 -7.63 -10.93 9.18
CA TYR A 315 -7.13 -10.25 10.38
C TYR A 315 -8.24 -9.85 11.36
N GLN A 316 -9.42 -9.50 10.84
CA GLN A 316 -10.62 -9.23 11.63
C GLN A 316 -11.38 -10.49 12.03
N THR A 317 -10.85 -11.69 11.76
CA THR A 317 -11.47 -13.01 12.04
C THR A 317 -12.84 -13.21 11.38
N THR A 318 -13.04 -12.58 10.22
CA THR A 318 -14.23 -12.74 9.37
C THR A 318 -13.84 -13.41 8.06
N ALA A 319 -14.73 -14.23 7.50
CA ALA A 319 -14.49 -14.83 6.18
C ALA A 319 -14.96 -13.87 5.07
N ALA A 320 -14.31 -13.93 3.91
CA ALA A 320 -14.82 -13.27 2.71
C ALA A 320 -15.56 -14.30 1.85
N ASN A 321 -16.61 -13.87 1.17
CA ASN A 321 -17.37 -14.75 0.30
C ASN A 321 -16.61 -14.96 -1.02
N TYR A 322 -16.63 -16.19 -1.53
CA TYR A 322 -16.21 -16.54 -2.88
C TYR A 322 -17.29 -17.36 -3.58
N ASP A 323 -17.23 -17.38 -4.91
CA ASP A 323 -18.07 -18.24 -5.75
C ASP A 323 -17.22 -18.87 -6.85
N ILE A 324 -17.69 -19.95 -7.47
CA ILE A 324 -17.11 -20.51 -8.68
C ILE A 324 -18.20 -20.57 -9.74
N SER A 325 -18.06 -19.75 -10.78
CA SER A 325 -19.00 -19.70 -11.88
C SER A 325 -18.29 -19.46 -13.20
N GLY A 326 -18.70 -20.21 -14.24
CA GLY A 326 -18.18 -20.02 -15.60
C GLY A 326 -16.69 -20.36 -15.71
N GLY A 327 -16.22 -21.33 -14.91
CA GLY A 327 -14.81 -21.74 -14.87
C GLY A 327 -13.87 -20.70 -14.26
N LYS A 328 -14.37 -19.84 -13.37
CA LYS A 328 -13.56 -18.83 -12.67
C LYS A 328 -13.94 -18.77 -11.20
N ILE A 329 -12.95 -18.48 -10.37
CA ILE A 329 -13.14 -18.14 -8.96
C ILE A 329 -13.51 -16.67 -8.88
N ILE A 330 -14.58 -16.31 -8.18
CA ILE A 330 -15.08 -14.95 -8.05
C ILE A 330 -14.93 -14.53 -6.60
N THR A 331 -14.23 -13.42 -6.37
CA THR A 331 -14.14 -12.76 -5.07
C THR A 331 -14.69 -11.34 -5.20
N TYR A 332 -15.09 -10.73 -4.08
CA TYR A 332 -15.70 -9.40 -4.09
C TYR A 332 -14.84 -8.40 -3.32
N ILE A 333 -14.57 -7.25 -3.92
CA ILE A 333 -13.88 -6.12 -3.30
C ILE A 333 -14.82 -4.92 -3.33
N SER A 334 -15.28 -4.47 -2.16
CA SER A 334 -16.23 -3.35 -2.06
C SER A 334 -17.46 -3.53 -2.97
N GLY A 335 -17.97 -4.76 -3.07
CA GLY A 335 -19.09 -5.13 -3.95
C GLY A 335 -18.75 -5.34 -5.43
N THR A 336 -17.51 -5.07 -5.84
CA THR A 336 -17.04 -5.30 -7.23
C THR A 336 -16.51 -6.73 -7.38
N PRO A 337 -17.04 -7.54 -8.31
CA PRO A 337 -16.54 -8.88 -8.55
C PRO A 337 -15.17 -8.86 -9.25
N ILE A 338 -14.22 -9.60 -8.71
CA ILE A 338 -12.92 -9.89 -9.30
C ILE A 338 -12.87 -11.37 -9.62
N THR A 339 -12.61 -11.71 -10.88
CA THR A 339 -12.57 -13.10 -11.33
C THR A 339 -11.13 -13.58 -11.46
N MET A 340 -10.88 -14.84 -11.14
CA MET A 340 -9.60 -15.52 -11.33
C MET A 340 -9.82 -16.78 -12.17
N ALA A 341 -9.21 -16.81 -13.35
CA ALA A 341 -9.11 -18.01 -14.16
C ALA A 341 -7.84 -18.77 -13.76
N VAL A 342 -7.94 -20.09 -13.62
CA VAL A 342 -6.78 -20.95 -13.31
C VAL A 342 -6.43 -21.77 -14.53
N TYR A 343 -5.15 -21.76 -14.91
CA TYR A 343 -4.61 -22.45 -16.06
C TYR A 343 -3.72 -23.59 -15.63
N LYS A 344 -3.99 -24.79 -16.15
CA LYS A 344 -3.12 -25.95 -15.99
C LYS A 344 -2.07 -25.94 -17.10
N SER A 345 -0.80 -25.90 -16.72
CA SER A 345 0.36 -25.92 -17.62
C SER A 345 1.25 -27.13 -17.33
N THR A 346 1.76 -27.78 -18.37
CA THR A 346 2.81 -28.82 -18.26
C THR A 346 4.17 -28.33 -18.76
N ALA A 347 4.28 -27.06 -19.15
CA ALA A 347 5.51 -26.44 -19.61
C ALA A 347 6.26 -25.79 -18.44
N SER A 348 7.60 -25.82 -18.46
CA SER A 348 8.43 -25.03 -17.55
C SER A 348 8.16 -23.53 -17.72
N GLN A 349 8.08 -22.76 -16.63
CA GLN A 349 8.04 -21.30 -16.70
C GLN A 349 9.20 -20.80 -17.59
N GLY A 350 8.88 -20.20 -18.74
CA GLY A 350 9.85 -19.60 -19.65
C GLY A 350 10.55 -20.53 -20.66
N GLY A 351 10.15 -21.80 -20.80
CA GLY A 351 10.78 -22.71 -21.77
C GLY A 351 9.92 -23.88 -22.26
N ASN A 352 10.29 -24.44 -23.41
CA ASN A 352 9.64 -25.60 -24.05
C ASN A 352 9.99 -26.95 -23.38
N THR A 353 10.68 -26.95 -22.25
CA THR A 353 10.99 -28.17 -21.50
C THR A 353 9.75 -28.64 -20.74
N PRO A 354 9.28 -29.88 -20.97
CA PRO A 354 8.17 -30.44 -20.22
C PRO A 354 8.54 -30.50 -18.72
N ARG A 355 7.67 -30.02 -17.84
CA ARG A 355 7.72 -30.38 -16.42
C ARG A 355 7.09 -31.78 -16.29
N GLU A 356 7.68 -32.62 -15.45
CA GLU A 356 7.11 -33.94 -15.11
C GLU A 356 5.71 -33.81 -14.47
N GLN A 357 5.39 -32.65 -13.89
CA GLN A 357 4.13 -32.40 -13.18
C GLN A 357 3.44 -31.11 -13.66
N PRO A 358 2.09 -31.11 -13.72
CA PRO A 358 1.35 -29.91 -14.07
C PRO A 358 1.49 -28.85 -12.98
N THR A 359 1.62 -27.60 -13.40
CA THR A 359 1.61 -26.40 -12.55
C THR A 359 0.34 -25.60 -12.84
N TYR A 360 -0.22 -24.98 -11.81
CA TYR A 360 -1.48 -24.23 -11.92
C TYR A 360 -1.22 -22.74 -11.72
N PHE A 361 -1.64 -21.94 -12.69
CA PHE A 361 -1.43 -20.50 -12.70
C PHE A 361 -2.75 -19.74 -12.63
N GLY A 362 -2.92 -18.88 -11.64
CA GLY A 362 -4.05 -17.98 -11.50
C GLY A 362 -3.81 -16.66 -12.21
N ALA A 363 -4.78 -16.22 -13.02
CA ALA A 363 -4.81 -14.91 -13.65
C ALA A 363 -6.07 -14.15 -13.20
N ARG A 364 -5.87 -13.02 -12.52
CA ARG A 364 -6.96 -12.17 -12.05
C ARG A 364 -7.38 -11.15 -13.11
N SER A 365 -8.68 -10.86 -13.17
CA SER A 365 -9.24 -9.95 -14.18
C SER A 365 -8.78 -8.50 -14.07
N ASN A 366 -8.32 -8.08 -12.89
CA ASN A 366 -7.79 -6.73 -12.65
C ASN A 366 -6.27 -6.63 -12.84
N GLU A 367 -5.61 -7.70 -13.31
CA GLU A 367 -4.15 -7.74 -13.52
C GLU A 367 -3.81 -7.83 -15.01
N PHE A 368 -4.69 -7.30 -15.87
CA PHE A 368 -4.45 -7.00 -17.29
C PHE A 368 -3.88 -8.15 -18.14
N GLY A 369 -4.23 -9.40 -17.80
CA GLY A 369 -3.80 -10.59 -18.55
C GLY A 369 -2.51 -11.23 -18.05
N HIS A 370 -1.94 -10.75 -16.95
CA HIS A 370 -0.85 -11.42 -16.26
C HIS A 370 -1.36 -12.61 -15.43
N ALA A 371 -0.54 -13.66 -15.38
CA ALA A 371 -0.77 -14.87 -14.61
C ALA A 371 0.19 -14.92 -13.42
N ASN A 372 -0.12 -14.09 -12.42
CA ASN A 372 0.78 -13.78 -11.33
C ASN A 372 0.75 -14.78 -10.17
N TYR A 373 -0.24 -15.67 -10.10
CA TYR A 373 -0.39 -16.60 -8.99
C TYR A 373 0.00 -18.00 -9.40
N GLU A 374 0.80 -18.70 -8.59
CA GLU A 374 1.14 -20.10 -8.77
C GLU A 374 0.63 -20.91 -7.58
N ILE A 375 -0.17 -21.94 -7.83
CA ILE A 375 -0.58 -22.87 -6.78
C ILE A 375 0.57 -23.86 -6.56
N LEU A 376 1.06 -23.90 -5.33
CA LEU A 376 2.20 -24.73 -4.96
C LEU A 376 1.74 -26.17 -4.67
N LEU A 377 2.61 -27.14 -4.99
CA LEU A 377 2.36 -28.57 -4.73
C LEU A 377 2.50 -28.93 -3.24
N LYS A 378 3.36 -28.18 -2.53
CA LYS A 378 3.66 -28.32 -1.11
C LYS A 378 3.86 -26.92 -0.53
N GLY A 379 3.60 -26.78 0.77
CA GLY A 379 3.91 -25.55 1.48
C GLY A 379 5.41 -25.24 1.53
N PRO A 380 5.79 -24.00 1.87
CA PRO A 380 7.17 -23.58 2.00
C PRO A 380 7.90 -24.41 3.08
N GLU A 381 9.11 -24.89 2.77
CA GLU A 381 9.89 -25.79 3.66
C GLU A 381 10.21 -25.19 5.04
N ASN A 382 10.20 -23.86 5.14
CA ASN A 382 10.59 -23.09 6.30
C ASN A 382 9.42 -22.70 7.22
N LEU A 383 8.19 -23.14 6.94
CA LEU A 383 7.03 -22.87 7.79
C LEU A 383 6.67 -24.10 8.63
N VAL A 384 6.71 -23.94 9.95
CA VAL A 384 6.22 -24.95 10.89
C VAL A 384 4.71 -24.74 11.09
N GLU A 385 3.91 -25.65 10.56
CA GLU A 385 2.46 -25.63 10.79
C GLU A 385 2.16 -26.04 12.24
N LEU A 386 1.38 -25.22 12.94
CA LEU A 386 0.90 -25.52 14.30
C LEU A 386 -0.09 -26.70 14.26
N PRO A 387 -0.31 -27.41 15.40
CA PRO A 387 -1.12 -28.62 15.44
C PRO A 387 -2.53 -28.42 14.89
N LYS A 388 -3.00 -29.42 14.14
CA LYS A 388 -4.24 -29.42 13.34
C LYS A 388 -5.48 -29.24 14.22
N THR A 389 -6.40 -28.37 13.79
CA THR A 389 -7.80 -28.39 14.22
C THR A 389 -8.63 -29.12 13.16
N ASP A 390 -9.56 -29.98 13.58
CA ASP A 390 -10.26 -30.98 12.75
C ASP A 390 -11.25 -30.44 11.70
N ASP A 391 -11.37 -29.12 11.51
CA ASP A 391 -12.51 -28.54 10.79
C ASP A 391 -12.38 -28.58 9.26
N ILE A 392 -11.17 -28.52 8.68
CA ILE A 392 -10.93 -28.62 7.23
C ILE A 392 -9.64 -29.41 6.95
N PRO A 393 -9.67 -30.46 6.09
CA PRO A 393 -8.50 -31.27 5.79
C PRO A 393 -7.40 -30.45 5.10
N ASP A 394 -6.24 -30.46 5.73
CA ASP A 394 -4.97 -29.98 5.16
C ASP A 394 -4.27 -31.21 4.53
N ASP A 395 -4.95 -31.91 3.61
CA ASP A 395 -4.30 -33.07 2.99
C ASP A 395 -3.09 -32.59 2.17
N GLU A 396 -2.08 -33.44 2.04
CA GLU A 396 -0.92 -33.12 1.22
C GLU A 396 -1.39 -32.68 -0.16
N GLN A 397 -1.15 -31.40 -0.49
CA GLN A 397 -1.65 -30.79 -1.73
C GLN A 397 -1.25 -31.60 -2.97
N SER A 398 -0.12 -32.29 -2.91
CA SER A 398 0.33 -33.23 -3.94
C SER A 398 -0.70 -34.33 -4.26
N LYS A 399 -1.51 -34.77 -3.30
CA LYS A 399 -2.57 -35.78 -3.50
C LYS A 399 -3.72 -35.24 -4.36
N TYR A 400 -4.10 -33.98 -4.17
CA TYR A 400 -5.15 -33.36 -4.99
C TYR A 400 -4.68 -33.04 -6.41
N LEU A 401 -3.40 -32.75 -6.56
CA LEU A 401 -2.80 -32.33 -7.83
C LEU A 401 -2.38 -33.53 -8.71
N ASN A 402 -2.71 -34.76 -8.28
CA ASN A 402 -2.35 -36.03 -8.92
C ASN A 402 -0.83 -36.17 -9.15
N THR A 403 -0.05 -35.71 -8.17
CA THR A 403 1.41 -35.79 -8.19
C THR A 403 1.84 -37.13 -7.59
N PRO A 404 2.69 -37.94 -8.25
CA PRO A 404 3.33 -39.09 -7.62
C PRO A 404 4.11 -38.63 -6.39
N GLU A 405 3.92 -39.30 -5.25
CA GLU A 405 4.84 -39.18 -4.12
C GLU A 405 6.23 -39.58 -4.65
N LYS A 406 7.19 -38.64 -4.68
CA LYS A 406 8.59 -39.03 -4.90
C LYS A 406 9.02 -39.82 -3.67
N GLU A 407 9.26 -41.11 -3.87
CA GLU A 407 9.95 -42.01 -2.91
C GLU A 407 11.32 -41.47 -2.49
#